data_AF-A0A3D2T292-F1
#
_entry.id   AF-A0A3D2T292-F1
#
_cell.length_a   1.000
_cell.length_b   1.000
_cell.length_c   1.000
_cell.angle_alpha   90.00
_cell.angle_beta   90.00
_cell.angle_gamma   90.00
#
_symmetry.space_group_name_H-M   'P 1'
#
loop_
_entity.id
_entity.type
_entity.pdbx_description
1 polymer ?
#
loop_
_entity_poly.entity_id
_entity_poly.type
_entity_poly.pdbx_seq_one_letter_code
_entity_poly.pdbx_strand_id
1 'polypeptide(L)'
;MKIIRDWLVRGFSIKWVPVLLLMACAPKNDGNEVPYAGLDTLPILAELTSVSTPLEVVTEPSQERTELSTDQLFQSRNTAIVQAANRVAPAVVSISVLRTGRTRTTSMWESFFMPPQRRSAGFGSGVIVRSDGIVITNDHVIADAEQIRVTLPGGGDFDAELIGTDPLADIAVLVIEGKDLPVAPIGTVEGLMIGEWALAIGNPLGM
;
A
#
# COMPACT_ATOMS: atom_id res chain seq x y z
N MET A 1 -9.64 15.02 -23.66
CA MET A 1 -10.13 15.71 -22.45
C MET A 1 -11.63 15.93 -22.59
N LYS A 2 -12.44 15.07 -21.96
CA LYS A 2 -13.91 15.14 -22.04
C LYS A 2 -14.42 15.71 -20.72
N ILE A 3 -14.36 17.04 -20.61
CA ILE A 3 -14.88 17.78 -19.46
C ILE A 3 -16.41 17.77 -19.63
N ILE A 4 -17.12 16.99 -18.82
CA ILE A 4 -18.58 17.05 -18.76
C ILE A 4 -18.95 18.00 -17.62
N ARG A 5 -19.47 19.16 -18.05
CA ARG A 5 -20.14 20.25 -17.31
C ARG A 5 -19.27 21.34 -16.68
N ASP A 6 -19.42 22.51 -17.31
CA ASP A 6 -19.25 23.88 -16.82
C ASP A 6 -19.05 24.03 -15.31
N TRP A 7 -17.84 24.46 -14.95
CA TRP A 7 -17.63 25.30 -13.78
C TRP A 7 -16.60 26.38 -14.14
N LEU A 8 -17.11 27.52 -14.61
CA LEU A 8 -16.32 28.73 -14.81
C LEU A 8 -16.41 29.60 -13.56
N VAL A 9 -15.30 30.27 -13.24
CA VAL A 9 -15.12 31.37 -12.27
C VAL A 9 -14.74 30.95 -10.84
N ARG A 10 -13.43 30.69 -10.64
CA ARG A 10 -12.53 31.55 -9.85
C ARG A 10 -11.09 31.08 -10.05
N GLY A 11 -10.19 32.03 -10.29
CA GLY A 11 -8.82 31.80 -10.73
C GLY A 11 -8.05 30.83 -9.82
N PHE A 12 -7.57 29.74 -10.42
CA PHE A 12 -6.71 28.79 -9.75
C PHE A 12 -5.58 28.40 -10.72
N SER A 13 -4.38 28.93 -10.47
CA SER A 13 -3.16 28.57 -11.18
C SER A 13 -2.52 27.40 -10.44
N ILE A 14 -2.78 26.17 -10.88
CA ILE A 14 -2.11 24.98 -10.36
C ILE A 14 -0.82 24.78 -11.14
N LYS A 15 0.32 25.03 -10.49
CA LYS A 15 1.63 24.58 -10.97
C LYS A 15 1.74 23.09 -10.62
N TRP A 16 1.89 22.26 -11.64
CA TRP A 16 1.96 20.81 -11.54
C TRP A 16 3.30 20.38 -10.95
N VAL A 17 3.26 19.55 -9.91
CA VAL A 17 4.38 18.74 -9.42
C VAL A 17 4.07 17.29 -9.77
N PRO A 18 4.96 16.55 -10.45
CA PRO A 18 4.67 15.19 -10.88
C PRO A 18 4.84 14.21 -9.70
N VAL A 19 3.77 13.50 -9.34
CA VAL A 19 3.80 12.40 -8.38
C VAL A 19 4.06 11.11 -9.16
N LEU A 20 5.19 10.45 -8.87
CA LEU A 20 5.61 9.19 -9.49
C LEU A 20 5.06 8.00 -8.66
N LEU A 21 4.10 7.27 -9.22
CA LEU A 21 3.60 6.01 -8.68
C LEU A 21 4.43 4.84 -9.27
N LEU A 22 5.22 4.16 -8.44
CA LEU A 22 6.01 2.98 -8.85
C LEU A 22 5.33 1.69 -8.38
N MET A 23 4.79 0.94 -9.34
CA MET A 23 4.42 -0.47 -9.20
C MET A 23 5.69 -1.33 -9.23
N ALA A 24 5.95 -2.10 -8.18
CA ALA A 24 7.06 -3.05 -8.13
C ALA A 24 6.64 -4.41 -8.71
N CYS A 25 7.28 -4.80 -9.82
CA CYS A 25 7.26 -6.14 -10.38
C CYS A 25 8.48 -6.92 -9.86
N ALA A 26 8.27 -8.11 -9.28
CA ALA A 26 9.35 -8.97 -8.79
C ALA A 26 10.08 -9.69 -9.95
N PRO A 27 11.43 -9.69 -10.01
CA PRO A 27 12.14 -10.51 -10.98
C PRO A 27 12.28 -11.96 -10.52
N LYS A 28 12.10 -12.86 -11.50
CA LYS A 28 12.31 -14.32 -11.41
C LYS A 28 13.78 -14.64 -11.12
N ASN A 29 13.95 -15.69 -10.31
CA ASN A 29 15.23 -16.29 -9.94
C ASN A 29 15.93 -16.92 -11.16
N ASP A 30 16.94 -16.25 -11.71
CA ASP A 30 17.87 -16.77 -12.70
C ASP A 30 19.20 -17.14 -12.01
N GLY A 31 19.42 -18.45 -11.85
CA GLY A 31 20.50 -19.01 -11.05
C GLY A 31 21.89 -18.77 -11.61
N ASN A 32 22.50 -17.63 -11.27
CA ASN A 32 23.93 -17.40 -11.45
C ASN A 32 24.63 -17.22 -10.09
N GLU A 33 25.46 -18.21 -9.77
CA GLU A 33 26.41 -18.23 -8.66
C GLU A 33 27.52 -17.19 -8.87
N VAL A 34 27.95 -16.54 -7.79
CA VAL A 34 29.16 -15.70 -7.74
C VAL A 34 30.23 -16.39 -6.87
N PRO A 35 31.50 -16.49 -7.30
CA PRO A 35 32.52 -17.22 -6.56
C PRO A 35 33.20 -16.31 -5.54
N TYR A 36 33.24 -16.75 -4.27
CA TYR A 36 34.18 -16.22 -3.28
C TYR A 36 35.48 -17.03 -3.34
N ALA A 37 36.53 -16.40 -3.83
CA ALA A 37 37.89 -16.91 -3.76
C ALA A 37 38.56 -16.45 -2.45
N GLY A 38 39.10 -17.42 -1.72
CA GLY A 38 40.32 -17.29 -0.92
C GLY A 38 40.20 -16.56 0.42
N LEU A 39 40.29 -17.30 1.51
CA LEU A 39 41.11 -16.97 2.69
C LEU A 39 41.38 -18.27 3.47
N ASP A 40 42.55 -18.82 3.20
CA ASP A 40 43.54 -19.37 4.13
C ASP A 40 43.10 -20.26 5.30
N THR A 41 43.57 -21.49 5.19
CA THR A 41 43.71 -22.56 6.18
C THR A 41 44.35 -22.11 7.49
N LEU A 42 43.82 -22.56 8.63
CA LEU A 42 44.63 -22.89 9.82
C LEU A 42 44.10 -24.14 10.57
N PRO A 43 44.99 -24.92 11.22
CA PRO A 43 44.73 -26.31 11.63
C PRO A 43 44.29 -26.49 13.09
N ILE A 44 43.43 -27.50 13.28
CA ILE A 44 43.37 -28.56 14.30
C ILE A 44 44.12 -28.37 15.66
N LEU A 45 43.31 -28.42 16.74
CA LEU A 45 43.41 -29.19 17.99
C LEU A 45 44.76 -29.34 18.73
N ALA A 46 44.88 -28.68 19.89
CA ALA A 46 45.47 -29.10 21.18
C ALA A 46 45.45 -27.83 22.07
N GLU A 47 45.16 -27.80 23.38
CA GLU A 47 45.51 -28.69 24.47
C GLU A 47 44.40 -28.67 25.53
N LEU A 48 44.05 -29.87 26.01
CA LEU A 48 43.38 -30.06 27.29
C LEU A 48 44.47 -30.00 28.38
N THR A 49 44.55 -28.90 29.12
CA THR A 49 45.25 -28.89 30.39
C THR A 49 44.27 -28.58 31.52
N SER A 50 44.16 -29.58 32.38
CA SER A 50 43.41 -29.58 33.63
C SER A 50 43.86 -28.45 34.55
N VAL A 51 42.95 -27.54 34.89
CA VAL A 51 43.09 -26.66 36.04
C VAL A 51 41.99 -27.02 37.02
N SER A 52 42.36 -27.76 38.06
CA SER A 52 41.55 -27.95 39.25
C SER A 52 41.63 -26.69 40.10
N THR A 53 40.60 -25.86 40.07
CA THR A 53 40.36 -24.83 41.10
C THR A 53 39.31 -25.34 42.09
N PRO A 54 39.49 -25.11 43.40
CA PRO A 54 38.51 -25.52 44.40
C PRO A 54 37.16 -24.85 44.14
N LEU A 55 36.09 -25.56 44.48
CA LEU A 55 34.72 -25.03 44.51
C LEU A 55 34.65 -23.84 45.48
N GLU A 56 34.82 -22.63 44.95
CA GLU A 56 34.35 -21.43 45.62
C GLU A 56 32.84 -21.42 45.43
N VAL A 57 32.13 -21.40 46.56
CA VAL A 57 30.68 -21.24 46.61
C VAL A 57 30.36 -19.87 46.02
N VAL A 58 30.17 -19.85 44.69
CA VAL A 58 29.49 -18.76 44.02
C VAL A 58 28.08 -18.80 44.58
N THR A 59 27.87 -17.94 45.57
CA THR A 59 26.54 -17.45 45.90
C THR A 59 25.94 -17.02 44.58
N GLU A 60 24.87 -17.70 44.17
CA GLU A 60 24.11 -17.31 42.98
C GLU A 60 23.89 -15.79 43.06
N PRO A 61 24.31 -14.99 42.08
CA PRO A 61 23.80 -13.64 42.01
C PRO A 61 22.28 -13.79 41.90
N SER A 62 21.65 -13.33 42.97
CA SER A 62 20.21 -13.15 43.10
C SER A 62 19.62 -12.74 41.76
N GLN A 63 18.60 -13.48 41.36
CA GLN A 63 17.94 -13.39 40.06
C GLN A 63 17.64 -11.96 39.63
N GLU A 64 18.57 -11.37 38.91
CA GLU A 64 18.31 -10.26 38.00
C GLU A 64 17.92 -10.90 36.66
N ARG A 65 16.83 -11.68 36.67
CA ARG A 65 16.20 -12.17 35.44
C ARG A 65 15.50 -10.97 34.83
N THR A 66 16.34 -10.19 34.16
CA THR A 66 16.11 -9.06 33.28
C THR A 66 14.64 -8.92 32.92
N GLU A 67 13.97 -7.96 33.56
CA GLU A 67 12.91 -7.20 32.94
C GLU A 67 13.54 -6.57 31.68
N LEU A 68 13.59 -7.33 30.58
CA LEU A 68 13.81 -6.76 29.26
C LEU A 68 12.63 -5.81 29.06
N SER A 69 12.88 -4.55 29.42
CA SER A 69 11.90 -3.51 29.64
C SER A 69 10.92 -3.50 28.46
N THR A 70 9.63 -3.66 28.76
CA THR A 70 8.56 -3.51 27.77
C THR A 70 8.75 -2.24 26.95
N ASP A 71 9.27 -1.17 27.55
CA ASP A 71 9.53 0.10 26.88
C ASP A 71 10.67 0.02 25.85
N GLN A 72 11.73 -0.74 26.14
CA GLN A 72 12.80 -1.00 25.17
C GLN A 72 12.29 -1.81 23.97
N LEU A 73 11.39 -2.76 24.21
CA LEU A 73 10.71 -3.52 23.16
C LEU A 73 9.77 -2.63 22.32
N PHE A 74 8.99 -1.74 22.93
CA PHE A 74 8.14 -0.80 22.20
C PHE A 74 8.95 0.21 21.38
N GLN A 75 10.03 0.76 21.94
CA GLN A 75 10.93 1.66 21.22
C GLN A 75 11.61 0.96 20.03
N SER A 76 11.99 -0.31 20.17
CA SER A 76 12.54 -1.10 19.06
C SER A 76 11.58 -1.29 17.89
N ARG A 77 10.26 -1.27 18.16
CA ARG A 77 9.20 -1.49 17.16
C ARG A 77 8.68 -0.21 16.54
N ASN A 78 8.80 0.94 17.22
CA ASN A 78 8.33 2.23 16.71
C ASN A 78 9.32 2.86 15.70
N THR A 79 9.58 2.14 14.62
CA THR A 79 10.50 2.57 13.56
C THR A 79 9.88 3.66 12.68
N ALA A 80 10.71 4.35 11.89
CA ALA A 80 10.24 5.35 10.93
C ALA A 80 9.19 4.80 9.94
N ILE A 81 9.33 3.53 9.56
CA ILE A 81 8.39 2.83 8.67
C ILE A 81 7.03 2.67 9.36
N VAL A 82 7.01 2.26 10.63
CA VAL A 82 5.77 2.09 11.40
C VAL A 82 5.06 3.43 11.58
N GLN A 83 5.79 4.50 11.88
CA GLN A 83 5.21 5.84 12.00
C GLN A 83 4.63 6.34 10.67
N ALA A 84 5.34 6.13 9.56
CA ALA A 84 4.86 6.49 8.23
C ALA A 84 3.58 5.71 7.88
N ALA A 85 3.57 4.40 8.11
CA ALA A 85 2.42 3.55 7.87
C ALA A 85 1.21 3.99 8.72
N ASN A 86 1.39 4.22 10.03
CA ASN A 86 0.30 4.65 10.91
C ASN A 86 -0.29 6.01 10.52
N ARG A 87 0.52 6.91 9.96
CA ARG A 87 0.06 8.23 9.51
C ARG A 87 -0.76 8.17 8.22
N VAL A 88 -0.43 7.27 7.31
CA VAL A 88 -1.04 7.21 5.96
C VAL A 88 -2.13 6.16 5.86
N ALA A 89 -2.01 5.03 6.56
CA ALA A 89 -2.94 3.90 6.46
C ALA A 89 -4.44 4.28 6.62
N PRO A 90 -4.84 5.17 7.56
CA PRO A 90 -6.25 5.55 7.68
C PRO A 90 -6.83 6.24 6.43
N ALA A 91 -5.99 6.89 5.62
CA ALA A 91 -6.39 7.59 4.41
C ALA A 91 -6.38 6.70 3.16
N VAL A 92 -5.89 5.45 3.27
CA VAL A 92 -5.85 4.49 2.16
C VAL A 92 -7.15 3.70 2.14
N VAL A 93 -7.92 3.86 1.08
CA VAL A 93 -9.27 3.31 0.93
C VAL A 93 -9.30 2.17 -0.05
N SER A 94 -10.29 1.30 0.11
CA SER A 94 -10.63 0.28 -0.87
C SER A 94 -11.64 0.83 -1.87
N ILE A 95 -11.48 0.47 -3.13
CA ILE A 95 -12.38 0.86 -4.21
C ILE A 95 -12.95 -0.41 -4.80
N SER A 96 -14.27 -0.51 -4.79
CA SER A 96 -15.01 -1.56 -5.47
C SER A 96 -15.82 -0.95 -6.60
N VAL A 97 -15.74 -1.58 -7.77
CA VAL A 97 -16.49 -1.16 -8.94
C VAL A 97 -17.40 -2.26 -9.41
N LEU A 98 -18.62 -1.91 -9.77
CA LEU A 98 -19.56 -2.83 -10.41
C LEU A 98 -19.64 -2.50 -11.89
N ARG A 99 -19.40 -3.50 -12.73
CA ARG A 99 -19.52 -3.42 -14.19
C ARG A 99 -20.64 -4.34 -14.63
N THR A 100 -21.60 -3.81 -15.40
CA THR A 100 -22.63 -4.63 -16.04
C THR A 100 -22.20 -4.93 -17.47
N GLY A 101 -21.64 -6.13 -17.68
CA GLY A 101 -21.27 -6.61 -19.01
C GLY A 101 -22.46 -7.25 -19.74
N ARG A 102 -22.58 -6.99 -21.04
CA ARG A 102 -23.42 -7.81 -21.94
C ARG A 102 -22.65 -9.07 -22.29
N THR A 103 -23.12 -10.24 -21.85
CA THR A 103 -22.55 -11.50 -22.34
C THR A 103 -22.91 -11.66 -23.81
N ARG A 104 -21.93 -11.97 -24.66
CA ARG A 104 -22.19 -12.41 -26.03
C ARG A 104 -22.74 -13.83 -25.98
N THR A 105 -24.06 -13.92 -25.96
CA THR A 105 -24.80 -15.18 -26.07
C THR A 105 -24.51 -15.80 -27.44
N THR A 106 -24.23 -17.11 -27.46
CA THR A 106 -24.04 -17.89 -28.69
C THR A 106 -25.35 -18.47 -29.23
N SER A 107 -26.46 -18.34 -28.49
CA SER A 107 -27.76 -18.94 -28.81
C SER A 107 -28.93 -17.94 -28.69
N MET A 108 -29.70 -17.83 -29.77
CA MET A 108 -30.88 -16.95 -29.86
C MET A 108 -32.01 -17.38 -28.89
N TRP A 109 -32.11 -18.66 -28.55
CA TRP A 109 -33.10 -19.19 -27.60
C TRP A 109 -32.85 -18.69 -26.17
N GLU A 110 -31.58 -18.66 -25.74
CA GLU A 110 -31.18 -18.25 -24.39
C GLU A 110 -31.43 -16.76 -24.13
N SER A 111 -31.31 -15.92 -25.17
CA SER A 111 -31.64 -14.49 -25.11
C SER A 111 -33.12 -14.20 -24.86
N PHE A 112 -34.01 -15.13 -25.25
CA PHE A 112 -35.46 -14.96 -25.16
C PHE A 112 -35.99 -15.30 -23.75
N PHE A 113 -35.36 -16.26 -23.07
CA PHE A 113 -35.78 -16.73 -21.74
C PHE A 113 -34.98 -16.10 -20.58
N MET A 114 -33.78 -15.55 -20.81
CA MET A 114 -33.01 -14.88 -19.76
C MET A 114 -32.14 -13.76 -20.35
N PRO A 115 -32.33 -12.48 -19.98
CA PRO A 115 -31.42 -11.42 -20.41
C PRO A 115 -30.04 -11.66 -19.79
N PRO A 116 -28.97 -11.83 -20.59
CA PRO A 116 -27.69 -12.22 -20.05
C PRO A 116 -26.93 -10.98 -19.55
N GLN A 117 -27.21 -10.56 -18.32
CA GLN A 117 -26.41 -9.58 -17.59
C GLN A 117 -25.41 -10.30 -16.71
N ARG A 118 -24.11 -10.21 -17.06
CA ARG A 118 -23.04 -10.65 -16.16
C ARG A 118 -22.51 -9.43 -15.44
N ARG A 119 -22.75 -9.37 -14.14
CA ARG A 119 -22.10 -8.38 -13.28
C ARG A 119 -20.69 -8.87 -12.98
N SER A 120 -19.68 -8.06 -13.27
CA SER A 120 -18.31 -8.27 -12.81
C SER A 120 -17.96 -7.19 -11.79
N ALA A 121 -17.30 -7.59 -10.71
CA ALA A 121 -16.75 -6.68 -9.73
C ALA A 121 -15.27 -6.45 -10.03
N GLY A 122 -14.82 -5.21 -9.94
CA GLY A 122 -13.41 -4.83 -9.90
C GLY A 122 -13.05 -4.30 -8.52
N PHE A 123 -11.78 -4.44 -8.16
CA PHE A 123 -11.25 -4.00 -6.88
C PHE A 123 -9.95 -3.23 -7.10
N GLY A 124 -9.72 -2.23 -6.27
CA GLY A 124 -8.53 -1.40 -6.30
C GLY A 124 -8.37 -0.61 -5.01
N SER A 125 -7.40 0.28 -4.99
CA SER A 125 -7.12 1.14 -3.85
C SER A 125 -7.14 2.60 -4.25
N GLY A 126 -7.43 3.47 -3.29
CA GLY A 126 -7.33 4.91 -3.46
C GLY A 126 -6.73 5.56 -2.23
N VAL A 127 -6.45 6.84 -2.34
CA VAL A 127 -5.93 7.65 -1.24
C VAL A 127 -6.77 8.92 -1.11
N ILE A 128 -7.24 9.21 0.10
CA ILE A 128 -7.91 10.47 0.40
C ILE A 128 -6.86 11.56 0.54
N VAL A 129 -6.94 12.57 -0.31
CA VAL A 129 -5.99 13.69 -0.36
C VAL A 129 -6.55 15.00 0.19
N ARG A 130 -7.86 15.04 0.45
CA ARG A 130 -8.53 16.22 1.00
C ARG A 130 -9.70 15.80 1.90
N SER A 131 -9.87 16.49 3.01
CA SER A 131 -10.83 16.12 4.07
C SER A 131 -12.30 16.30 3.68
N ASP A 132 -12.55 16.99 2.57
CA ASP A 132 -13.87 17.14 1.94
C ASP A 132 -14.23 15.97 1.00
N GLY A 133 -13.41 14.91 0.97
CA GLY A 133 -13.74 13.66 0.27
C GLY A 133 -13.13 13.49 -1.11
N ILE A 134 -12.04 14.19 -1.44
CA ILE A 134 -11.32 13.91 -2.69
C ILE A 134 -10.43 12.68 -2.54
N VAL A 135 -10.65 11.72 -3.42
CA VAL A 135 -9.92 10.44 -3.51
C VAL A 135 -9.20 10.35 -4.85
N ILE A 136 -7.92 9.98 -4.82
CA ILE A 136 -7.14 9.68 -6.02
C ILE A 136 -6.98 8.16 -6.15
N THR A 137 -7.14 7.66 -7.37
CA THR A 137 -6.93 6.24 -7.73
C THR A 137 -6.43 6.12 -9.17
N ASN A 138 -6.29 4.90 -9.65
CA ASN A 138 -5.96 4.59 -11.02
C ASN A 138 -7.17 4.67 -11.95
N ASP A 139 -6.97 5.16 -13.17
CA ASP A 139 -8.02 5.19 -14.20
C ASP A 139 -8.50 3.77 -14.55
N HIS A 140 -7.57 2.82 -14.71
CA HIS A 140 -7.93 1.44 -15.06
C HIS A 140 -8.78 0.72 -14.00
N VAL A 141 -8.73 1.15 -12.73
CA VAL A 141 -9.57 0.60 -11.65
C VAL A 141 -11.03 0.96 -11.90
N ILE A 142 -11.29 2.21 -12.27
CA ILE A 142 -12.64 2.75 -12.45
C ILE A 142 -13.13 2.75 -13.90
N ALA A 143 -12.29 2.32 -14.85
CA ALA A 143 -12.65 2.19 -16.25
C ALA A 143 -13.89 1.30 -16.42
N ASP A 144 -14.85 1.79 -17.19
CA ASP A 144 -16.15 1.17 -17.48
C ASP A 144 -16.98 0.79 -16.24
N ALA A 145 -16.72 1.40 -15.09
CA ALA A 145 -17.52 1.22 -13.87
C ALA A 145 -18.88 1.89 -14.02
N GLU A 146 -19.95 1.15 -13.69
CA GLU A 146 -21.31 1.70 -13.59
C GLU A 146 -21.57 2.28 -12.20
N GLN A 147 -21.01 1.64 -11.18
CA GLN A 147 -21.06 2.10 -9.79
C GLN A 147 -19.68 1.98 -9.18
N ILE A 148 -19.29 3.00 -8.42
CA ILE A 148 -18.02 3.07 -7.70
C ILE A 148 -18.35 3.25 -6.23
N ARG A 149 -17.82 2.35 -5.39
CA ARG A 149 -17.95 2.41 -3.94
C ARG A 149 -16.58 2.43 -3.30
N VAL A 150 -16.41 3.35 -2.36
CA VAL A 150 -15.18 3.55 -1.60
C VAL A 150 -15.42 3.10 -0.16
N THR A 151 -14.57 2.22 0.34
CA THR A 151 -14.63 1.69 1.70
C THR A 151 -13.41 2.17 2.50
N LEU A 152 -13.65 2.87 3.60
CA LEU A 152 -12.60 3.32 4.52
C LEU A 152 -12.07 2.16 5.38
N PRO A 153 -10.79 2.20 5.79
CA PRO A 153 -10.21 1.26 6.74
C PRO A 153 -10.85 1.49 8.12
N GLY A 154 -11.90 0.74 8.42
CA GLY A 154 -12.77 0.97 9.57
C GLY A 154 -14.25 0.68 9.31
N GLY A 155 -14.64 0.40 8.06
CA GLY A 155 -15.96 -0.13 7.71
C GLY A 155 -17.00 0.92 7.27
N GLY A 156 -16.56 2.11 6.87
CA GLY A 156 -17.43 3.12 6.26
C GLY A 156 -17.47 2.98 4.74
N ASP A 157 -18.65 2.69 4.19
CA ASP A 157 -18.89 2.60 2.74
C ASP A 157 -19.51 3.90 2.22
N PHE A 158 -18.95 4.43 1.13
CA PHE A 158 -19.37 5.66 0.48
C PHE A 158 -19.57 5.42 -1.01
N ASP A 159 -20.67 5.93 -1.57
CA ASP A 159 -20.82 6.02 -3.01
C ASP A 159 -19.92 7.15 -3.52
N ALA A 160 -19.21 6.90 -4.62
CA ALA A 160 -18.24 7.84 -5.16
C ALA A 160 -18.64 8.31 -6.56
N GLU A 161 -18.46 9.61 -6.80
CA GLU A 161 -18.66 10.21 -8.11
C GLU A 161 -17.33 10.50 -8.79
N LEU A 162 -17.27 10.26 -10.10
CA LEU A 162 -16.10 10.56 -10.90
C LEU A 162 -16.05 12.07 -11.23
N ILE A 163 -15.03 12.77 -10.76
CA ILE A 163 -14.77 14.17 -11.12
C ILE A 163 -14.05 14.27 -12.46
N GLY A 164 -13.06 13.41 -12.69
CA GLY A 164 -12.28 13.41 -13.92
C GLY A 164 -11.18 12.35 -13.94
N THR A 165 -10.71 12.02 -15.14
CA THR A 165 -9.63 11.05 -15.36
C THR A 165 -8.62 11.55 -16.38
N ASP A 166 -7.41 11.02 -16.26
CA ASP A 166 -6.35 11.09 -17.26
C ASP A 166 -5.87 9.66 -17.60
N PRO A 167 -6.34 9.09 -18.71
CA PRO A 167 -5.94 7.76 -19.14
C PRO A 167 -4.46 7.64 -19.54
N LEU A 168 -3.78 8.75 -19.88
CA LEU A 168 -2.35 8.70 -20.24
C LEU A 168 -1.47 8.52 -19.00
N ALA A 169 -1.86 9.15 -17.89
CA ALA A 169 -1.18 9.03 -16.61
C ALA A 169 -1.73 7.86 -15.77
N ASP A 170 -2.82 7.21 -16.20
CA ASP A 170 -3.58 6.21 -15.44
C ASP A 170 -4.05 6.74 -14.08
N ILE A 171 -4.61 7.95 -14.05
CA ILE A 171 -5.09 8.62 -12.82
C ILE A 171 -6.57 8.95 -12.95
N ALA A 172 -7.31 8.74 -11.85
CA ALA A 172 -8.68 9.17 -11.69
C ALA A 172 -8.88 9.90 -10.36
N VAL A 173 -9.76 10.91 -10.37
CA VAL A 173 -10.16 11.69 -9.21
C VAL A 173 -11.63 11.45 -8.94
N LEU A 174 -11.92 10.96 -7.74
CA LEU A 174 -13.26 10.69 -7.25
C LEU A 174 -13.61 11.64 -6.10
N VAL A 175 -14.90 11.86 -5.89
CA VAL A 175 -15.43 12.54 -4.70
C VAL A 175 -16.37 11.61 -3.94
N ILE A 176 -16.27 11.64 -2.61
CA ILE A 176 -17.19 10.98 -1.68
C ILE A 176 -17.80 12.00 -0.73
N GLU A 177 -19.02 11.75 -0.26
CA GLU A 177 -19.67 12.62 0.72
C GLU A 177 -19.20 12.28 2.15
N GLY A 178 -18.45 13.19 2.78
CA GLY A 178 -18.01 13.02 4.16
C GLY A 178 -17.48 14.32 4.77
N LYS A 179 -17.30 14.31 6.10
CA LYS A 179 -16.65 15.38 6.86
C LYS A 179 -15.55 14.79 7.72
N ASP A 180 -14.47 15.54 7.89
CA ASP A 180 -13.33 15.17 8.74
C ASP A 180 -12.73 13.79 8.39
N LEU A 181 -12.70 13.49 7.09
CA LEU A 181 -12.11 12.25 6.58
C LEU A 181 -10.59 12.23 6.81
N PRO A 182 -9.98 11.07 7.08
CA PRO A 182 -8.54 10.94 7.23
C PRO A 182 -7.84 11.27 5.91
N VAL A 183 -6.80 12.11 5.96
CA VAL A 183 -6.09 12.61 4.77
C VAL A 183 -4.63 12.19 4.79
N ALA A 184 -4.14 11.67 3.66
CA ALA A 184 -2.72 11.45 3.47
C ALA A 184 -2.02 12.78 3.14
N PRO A 185 -0.96 13.16 3.88
CA PRO A 185 -0.19 14.35 3.55
C PRO A 185 0.51 14.18 2.21
N ILE A 186 0.42 15.20 1.34
CA ILE A 186 1.13 15.23 0.06
C ILE A 186 2.54 15.78 0.30
N GLY A 187 3.55 14.99 -0.07
CA GLY A 187 4.96 15.40 -0.05
C GLY A 187 5.39 16.09 -1.35
N THR A 188 6.63 16.56 -1.35
CA THR A 188 7.28 17.12 -2.54
C THR A 188 8.30 16.13 -3.06
N VAL A 189 8.58 16.19 -4.37
CA VAL A 189 9.54 15.29 -5.04
C VAL A 189 10.92 15.92 -5.18
N GLU A 190 11.02 17.23 -4.91
CA GLU A 190 12.26 17.99 -4.96
C GLU A 190 13.25 17.48 -3.91
N GLY A 191 14.41 17.00 -4.37
CA GLY A 191 15.48 16.55 -3.48
C GLY A 191 15.45 15.07 -3.11
N LEU A 192 14.52 14.28 -3.67
CA LEU A 192 14.56 12.83 -3.55
C LEU A 192 15.84 12.28 -4.20
N MET A 193 16.51 11.36 -3.50
CA MET A 193 17.75 10.74 -3.94
C MET A 193 17.55 9.27 -4.35
N ILE A 194 18.31 8.81 -5.34
CA ILE A 194 18.32 7.41 -5.73
C ILE A 194 18.85 6.57 -4.56
N GLY A 195 18.10 5.55 -4.17
CA GLY A 195 18.42 4.67 -3.02
C GLY A 195 17.67 5.02 -1.75
N GLU A 196 16.85 6.08 -1.75
CA GLU A 196 15.91 6.33 -0.65
C GLU A 196 14.83 5.25 -0.58
N TRP A 197 14.37 4.98 0.63
CA TRP A 197 13.36 3.96 0.89
C TRP A 197 11.98 4.48 0.48
N ALA A 198 11.19 3.63 -0.18
CA ALA A 198 9.81 3.91 -0.54
C ALA A 198 8.89 2.82 0.03
N LEU A 199 7.69 3.22 0.44
CA LEU A 199 6.66 2.33 0.95
C LEU A 199 5.41 2.47 0.08
N ALA A 200 4.97 1.36 -0.51
CA ALA A 200 3.69 1.28 -1.20
C ALA A 200 2.63 0.73 -0.24
N ILE A 201 1.54 1.48 -0.05
CA ILE A 201 0.41 1.09 0.80
C ILE A 201 -0.84 1.02 -0.08
N GLY A 202 -1.59 -0.06 0.03
CA GLY A 202 -2.85 -0.26 -0.67
C GLY A 202 -3.84 -1.05 0.19
N ASN A 203 -5.12 -0.91 -0.11
CA ASN A 203 -6.20 -1.65 0.51
C ASN A 203 -7.17 -2.15 -0.57
N PRO A 204 -6.81 -3.19 -1.35
CA PRO A 204 -7.65 -3.61 -2.49
C PRO A 204 -8.92 -4.36 -2.06
N LEU A 205 -9.00 -4.91 -0.86
CA LEU A 205 -10.10 -5.79 -0.45
C LEU A 205 -11.00 -5.21 0.65
N GLY A 206 -10.60 -4.10 1.29
CA GLY A 206 -11.46 -3.38 2.24
C GLY A 206 -11.86 -4.18 3.48
N MET A 207 -11.10 -5.20 3.87
CA MET A 207 -11.38 -6.09 5.02
C MET A 207 -10.50 -5.79 6.22
#